data_AF-A0A933QVK3-F1
#
_entry.id   AF-A0A933QVK3-F1
#
_cell.length_a   1.000
_cell.length_b   1.000
_cell.length_c   1.000
_cell.angle_alpha   90.00
_cell.angle_beta   90.00
_cell.angle_gamma   90.00
#
_symmetry.space_group_name_H-M   'P 1'
#
loop_
_entity.id
_entity.type
_entity.pdbx_description
1 polymer ?
#
loop_
_entity_poly.entity_id
_entity_poly.type
_entity_poly.pdbx_seq_one_letter_code
_entity_poly.pdbx_strand_id
1 'polypeptide(L)'
;MTKSHFPCSNFVRLISMLMLVVVLCLMFPRSADAANCQWKTIPVDSTWINPNNWLNCNSGVPTSSDTVQIQAGGTQPIITTAVTLAGVTIDSGASLTIGLGGSLTLTGDFVNNGTYTYSSGAGDTIFNGTSTLSGIGSWFFRSISINSTKILNAGSTSITVAGTFVVSGTFNGDSGTVTFSGSGTVGGSGVSNFNNFVINAPSNTLNISSGRTISVSGDFTKTAGTFGCGGSNCTLNFNGTGTSAFSSTDSVNNYNITVASGKLLSTSSTFKLGRDVGGAGTFVANDGTITFNGSVAQSINGTGSTTFNNLTIANGTNGSTTFGANSTVNGALTLTTDLQVSPGISLTLGSTATCAGIGDVFGTVRRTYFITGTSYCFGNQYVSISFASGTFTSPSIDVTLVKPKPANAGFSNSVNRLYSIADSGISNFSATLRLRYLDSELNSNAEGATLALWKFIGSNTWTKFDNTNFDSTNNWVERSAITSFSSWVLANNAPASATPISIASFEAQSGGPDWSLAAIGFGMLGLLAVTGAGLKLARNR
;
A
#
# COMPACT_ATOMS: atom_id res chain seq x y z
N MET A 1 4.02 -84.18 -53.14
CA MET A 1 4.48 -83.41 -51.97
C MET A 1 4.17 -81.96 -52.28
N THR A 2 3.36 -81.17 -51.57
CA THR A 2 2.84 -81.20 -50.19
C THR A 2 1.55 -80.36 -50.16
N LYS A 3 0.45 -80.90 -49.60
CA LYS A 3 -0.79 -80.14 -49.31
C LYS A 3 -0.54 -79.31 -48.04
N SER A 4 -0.44 -77.99 -48.16
CA SER A 4 -0.32 -77.08 -47.01
C SER A 4 -1.65 -76.97 -46.27
N HIS A 5 -1.78 -77.70 -45.16
CA HIS A 5 -2.82 -77.47 -44.16
C HIS A 5 -2.60 -76.10 -43.52
N PHE A 6 -3.47 -75.13 -43.83
CA PHE A 6 -3.62 -73.97 -42.95
C PHE A 6 -4.28 -74.46 -41.66
N PRO A 7 -3.63 -74.32 -40.48
CA PRO A 7 -4.20 -74.84 -39.25
C PRO A 7 -5.41 -74.00 -38.84
N CYS A 8 -6.58 -74.64 -38.80
CA CYS A 8 -7.88 -74.09 -38.37
C CYS A 8 -7.79 -73.29 -37.04
N SER A 9 -6.82 -73.64 -36.18
CA SER A 9 -6.44 -72.93 -34.95
C SER A 9 -6.12 -71.44 -35.14
N ASN A 10 -5.40 -71.07 -36.21
CA ASN A 10 -4.98 -69.67 -36.42
C ASN A 10 -6.13 -68.79 -36.94
N PHE A 11 -7.07 -69.37 -37.69
CA PHE A 11 -8.24 -68.65 -38.21
C PHE A 11 -9.27 -68.38 -37.11
N VAL A 12 -9.50 -69.35 -36.21
CA VAL A 12 -10.37 -69.19 -35.04
C VAL A 12 -9.79 -68.16 -34.07
N ARG A 13 -8.46 -68.18 -33.82
CA ARG A 13 -7.80 -67.16 -32.97
C ARG A 13 -7.93 -65.74 -33.54
N LEU A 14 -7.80 -65.58 -34.86
CA LEU A 14 -7.95 -64.28 -35.51
C LEU A 14 -9.40 -63.75 -35.41
N ILE A 15 -10.41 -64.61 -35.59
CA ILE A 15 -11.82 -64.23 -35.44
C ILE A 15 -12.18 -63.92 -33.99
N SER A 16 -11.70 -64.71 -33.03
CA SER A 16 -11.90 -64.43 -31.60
C SER A 16 -11.20 -63.14 -31.16
N MET A 17 -10.02 -62.83 -31.71
CA MET A 17 -9.30 -61.59 -31.41
C MET A 17 -9.99 -60.38 -32.07
N LEU A 18 -10.51 -60.51 -33.29
CA LEU A 18 -11.33 -59.46 -33.93
C LEU A 18 -12.65 -59.23 -33.18
N MET A 19 -13.34 -60.30 -32.76
CA MET A 19 -14.56 -60.16 -31.96
C MET A 19 -14.28 -59.57 -30.59
N LEU A 20 -13.16 -59.93 -29.94
CA LEU A 20 -12.75 -59.32 -28.67
C LEU A 20 -12.45 -57.82 -28.84
N VAL A 21 -11.80 -57.41 -29.94
CA VAL A 21 -11.54 -55.99 -30.26
C VAL A 21 -12.83 -55.24 -30.58
N VAL A 22 -13.76 -55.83 -31.34
CA VAL A 22 -15.08 -55.22 -31.64
C VAL A 22 -15.94 -55.12 -30.37
N VAL A 23 -15.94 -56.14 -29.52
CA VAL A 23 -16.64 -56.12 -28.22
C VAL A 23 -15.99 -55.11 -27.27
N LEU A 24 -14.65 -55.00 -27.22
CA LEU A 24 -13.97 -53.93 -26.49
C LEU A 24 -14.38 -52.55 -27.04
N CYS A 25 -14.34 -52.33 -28.36
CA CYS A 25 -14.75 -51.06 -28.99
C CYS A 25 -16.23 -50.71 -28.82
N LEU A 26 -17.11 -51.70 -28.57
CA LEU A 26 -18.52 -51.49 -28.24
C LEU A 26 -18.78 -51.36 -26.73
N MET A 27 -17.83 -51.77 -25.88
CA MET A 27 -17.89 -51.67 -24.42
C MET A 27 -17.16 -50.44 -23.86
N PHE A 28 -16.31 -49.78 -24.64
CA PHE A 28 -15.86 -48.42 -24.30
C PHE A 28 -16.97 -47.43 -24.62
N PRO A 29 -17.37 -46.54 -23.69
CA PRO A 29 -18.24 -45.43 -24.03
C PRO A 29 -17.55 -44.67 -25.16
N ARG A 30 -18.22 -44.58 -26.31
CA ARG A 30 -17.81 -43.64 -27.38
C ARG A 30 -17.68 -42.29 -26.70
N SER A 31 -16.54 -41.62 -26.86
CA SER A 31 -16.41 -40.22 -26.49
C SER A 31 -17.61 -39.49 -27.07
N ALA A 32 -18.45 -38.92 -26.20
CA ALA A 32 -19.60 -38.14 -26.64
C ALA A 32 -19.07 -37.04 -27.55
N ASP A 33 -19.45 -37.07 -28.82
CA ASP A 33 -19.02 -36.05 -29.77
C ASP A 33 -19.59 -34.70 -29.32
N ALA A 34 -18.73 -33.69 -29.26
CA ALA A 34 -19.11 -32.34 -28.87
C ALA A 34 -20.24 -31.83 -29.78
N ALA A 35 -21.36 -31.46 -29.19
CA ALA A 35 -22.52 -30.92 -29.88
C ALA A 35 -22.64 -29.40 -29.73
N ASN A 36 -23.30 -28.77 -30.72
CA ASN A 36 -23.70 -27.37 -30.65
C ASN A 36 -25.21 -27.31 -30.36
N CYS A 37 -25.50 -27.40 -29.08
CA CYS A 37 -26.85 -27.43 -28.53
C CYS A 37 -27.56 -26.09 -28.66
N GLN A 38 -28.84 -26.10 -29.05
CA GLN A 38 -29.66 -24.90 -29.14
C GLN A 38 -30.91 -25.03 -28.28
N TRP A 39 -31.16 -24.04 -27.41
CA TRP A 39 -32.44 -23.92 -26.73
C TRP A 39 -33.49 -23.45 -27.72
N LYS A 40 -34.60 -24.19 -27.83
CA LYS A 40 -35.67 -23.92 -28.79
C LYS A 40 -36.27 -22.53 -28.60
N THR A 41 -36.65 -21.89 -29.70
CA THR A 41 -37.48 -20.66 -29.70
C THR A 41 -38.90 -20.89 -29.19
N ILE A 42 -39.36 -22.15 -29.20
CA ILE A 42 -40.64 -22.60 -28.62
C ILE A 42 -40.36 -23.89 -27.81
N PRO A 43 -39.79 -23.77 -26.60
CA PRO A 43 -39.53 -24.90 -25.72
C PRO A 43 -40.82 -25.35 -25.02
N VAL A 44 -40.80 -26.56 -24.44
CA VAL A 44 -41.94 -27.11 -23.69
C VAL A 44 -42.10 -26.40 -22.35
N ASP A 45 -41.00 -26.13 -21.67
CA ASP A 45 -40.94 -25.47 -20.36
C ASP A 45 -39.58 -24.78 -20.14
N SER A 46 -39.28 -24.27 -18.93
CA SER A 46 -38.00 -23.65 -18.57
C SER A 46 -36.93 -24.64 -18.08
N THR A 47 -37.24 -25.92 -17.98
CA THR A 47 -36.40 -26.91 -17.30
C THR A 47 -35.20 -27.28 -18.17
N TRP A 48 -33.99 -26.99 -17.69
CA TRP A 48 -32.75 -27.30 -18.41
C TRP A 48 -32.63 -28.78 -18.81
N ILE A 49 -33.00 -29.68 -17.90
CA ILE A 49 -32.85 -31.14 -18.09
C ILE A 49 -33.94 -31.80 -18.94
N ASN A 50 -34.91 -31.04 -19.47
CA ASN A 50 -35.93 -31.60 -20.37
C ASN A 50 -35.36 -31.67 -21.80
N PRO A 51 -35.07 -32.88 -22.35
CA PRO A 51 -34.47 -33.02 -23.68
C PRO A 51 -35.35 -32.45 -24.80
N ASN A 52 -36.67 -32.33 -24.57
CA ASN A 52 -37.58 -31.73 -25.55
C ASN A 52 -37.43 -30.21 -25.71
N ASN A 53 -36.67 -29.54 -24.84
CA ASN A 53 -36.35 -28.12 -24.96
C ASN A 53 -35.15 -27.85 -25.89
N TRP A 54 -34.45 -28.90 -26.32
CA TRP A 54 -33.17 -28.79 -27.03
C TRP A 54 -33.28 -29.20 -28.51
N LEU A 55 -32.51 -28.52 -29.35
CA LEU A 55 -32.19 -28.89 -30.73
C LEU A 55 -30.70 -29.17 -30.85
N ASN A 56 -30.32 -30.02 -31.81
CA ASN A 56 -28.92 -30.31 -32.14
C ASN A 56 -28.08 -30.86 -30.96
N CYS A 57 -28.72 -31.44 -29.93
CA CYS A 57 -28.08 -32.00 -28.74
C CYS A 57 -28.02 -33.53 -28.73
N ASN A 58 -27.78 -34.18 -29.88
CA ASN A 58 -27.72 -35.65 -29.97
C ASN A 58 -28.91 -36.36 -29.28
N SER A 59 -30.12 -35.78 -29.42
CA SER A 59 -31.39 -36.23 -28.80
C SER A 59 -31.46 -36.18 -27.26
N GLY A 60 -30.56 -35.43 -26.62
CA GLY A 60 -30.47 -35.31 -25.16
C GLY A 60 -30.35 -33.87 -24.64
N VAL A 61 -29.74 -33.76 -23.46
CA VAL A 61 -29.46 -32.51 -22.74
C VAL A 61 -27.95 -32.21 -22.90
N PRO A 62 -27.53 -30.93 -22.98
CA PRO A 62 -26.12 -30.58 -23.10
C PRO A 62 -25.24 -31.20 -22.00
N THR A 63 -24.05 -31.65 -22.39
CA THR A 63 -23.01 -32.25 -21.55
C THR A 63 -21.73 -31.41 -21.54
N SER A 64 -20.70 -31.86 -20.81
CA SER A 64 -19.47 -31.08 -20.58
C SER A 64 -18.64 -30.77 -21.83
N SER A 65 -18.81 -31.52 -22.92
CA SER A 65 -18.15 -31.26 -24.21
C SER A 65 -18.91 -30.27 -25.09
N ASP A 66 -20.15 -29.94 -24.74
CA ASP A 66 -21.07 -29.28 -25.66
C ASP A 66 -21.04 -27.76 -25.50
N THR A 67 -21.24 -27.06 -26.61
CA THR A 67 -21.54 -25.62 -26.58
C THR A 67 -23.04 -25.41 -26.65
N VAL A 68 -23.53 -24.35 -26.02
CA VAL A 68 -24.96 -24.04 -25.94
C VAL A 68 -25.24 -22.65 -26.50
N GLN A 69 -26.25 -22.54 -27.36
CA GLN A 69 -26.86 -21.27 -27.77
C GLN A 69 -28.28 -21.15 -27.21
N ILE A 70 -28.56 -20.10 -26.45
CA ILE A 70 -29.89 -19.77 -25.94
C ILE A 70 -30.52 -18.74 -26.87
N GLN A 71 -31.55 -19.16 -27.61
CA GLN A 71 -32.26 -18.31 -28.57
C GLN A 71 -33.40 -17.54 -27.90
N ALA A 72 -33.72 -16.37 -28.46
CA ALA A 72 -34.84 -15.57 -28.00
C ALA A 72 -36.19 -16.20 -28.38
N GLY A 73 -37.21 -15.95 -27.55
CA GLY A 73 -38.57 -16.47 -27.74
C GLY A 73 -38.94 -17.58 -26.76
N GLY A 74 -40.25 -17.79 -26.56
CA GLY A 74 -40.78 -18.82 -25.66
C GLY A 74 -40.31 -18.68 -24.21
N THR A 75 -40.44 -19.77 -23.45
CA THR A 75 -39.98 -19.85 -22.05
C THR A 75 -38.46 -20.03 -22.00
N GLN A 76 -37.77 -19.22 -21.21
CA GLN A 76 -36.30 -19.21 -21.15
C GLN A 76 -35.74 -20.19 -20.09
N PRO A 77 -34.54 -20.75 -20.29
CA PRO A 77 -34.00 -21.82 -19.45
C PRO A 77 -33.64 -21.37 -18.03
N ILE A 78 -33.94 -22.25 -17.07
CA ILE A 78 -33.51 -22.17 -15.68
C ILE A 78 -32.70 -23.43 -15.33
N ILE A 79 -31.46 -23.23 -14.90
CA ILE A 79 -30.58 -24.30 -14.39
C ILE A 79 -30.83 -24.48 -12.89
N THR A 80 -31.38 -25.62 -12.47
CA THR A 80 -31.67 -25.95 -11.06
C THR A 80 -30.80 -27.06 -10.48
N THR A 81 -29.88 -27.59 -11.28
CA THR A 81 -28.86 -28.59 -10.88
C THR A 81 -27.48 -28.16 -11.39
N ALA A 82 -26.42 -28.84 -10.97
CA ALA A 82 -25.08 -28.56 -11.47
C ALA A 82 -24.96 -28.94 -12.96
N VAL A 83 -24.52 -28.00 -13.79
CA VAL A 83 -24.31 -28.14 -15.23
C VAL A 83 -22.86 -27.79 -15.57
N THR A 84 -22.23 -28.56 -16.46
CA THR A 84 -20.91 -28.27 -17.02
C THR A 84 -21.01 -28.20 -18.53
N LEU A 85 -20.43 -27.19 -19.17
CA LEU A 85 -20.47 -26.96 -20.63
C LEU A 85 -19.10 -26.50 -21.16
N ALA A 86 -18.88 -26.71 -22.46
CA ALA A 86 -17.72 -26.17 -23.16
C ALA A 86 -17.87 -24.68 -23.48
N GLY A 87 -19.09 -24.16 -23.61
CA GLY A 87 -19.31 -22.72 -23.81
C GLY A 87 -20.79 -22.37 -23.89
N VAL A 88 -21.12 -21.11 -23.70
CA VAL A 88 -22.51 -20.61 -23.75
C VAL A 88 -22.56 -19.32 -24.57
N THR A 89 -23.57 -19.23 -25.44
CA THR A 89 -23.98 -18.01 -26.13
C THR A 89 -25.44 -17.71 -25.78
N ILE A 90 -25.73 -16.51 -25.26
CA ILE A 90 -27.10 -16.03 -25.06
C ILE A 90 -27.38 -14.98 -26.12
N ASP A 91 -28.37 -15.23 -26.98
CA ASP A 91 -28.74 -14.31 -28.05
C ASP A 91 -29.43 -13.05 -27.51
N SER A 92 -29.49 -12.00 -28.32
CA SER A 92 -30.22 -10.78 -27.97
C SER A 92 -31.71 -11.07 -27.74
N GLY A 93 -32.26 -10.61 -26.62
CA GLY A 93 -33.63 -10.89 -26.21
C GLY A 93 -33.84 -12.23 -25.50
N ALA A 94 -32.81 -13.08 -25.39
CA ALA A 94 -32.85 -14.32 -24.63
C ALA A 94 -32.37 -14.13 -23.18
N SER A 95 -32.61 -15.12 -22.32
CA SER A 95 -32.11 -15.11 -20.95
C SER A 95 -31.70 -16.49 -20.44
N LEU A 96 -30.65 -16.56 -19.62
CA LEU A 96 -30.30 -17.76 -18.86
C LEU A 96 -30.32 -17.42 -17.37
N THR A 97 -31.06 -18.21 -16.59
CA THR A 97 -31.14 -18.06 -15.13
C THR A 97 -30.53 -19.25 -14.41
N ILE A 98 -29.63 -18.99 -13.45
CA ILE A 98 -29.25 -20.02 -12.47
C ILE A 98 -30.28 -20.02 -11.33
N GLY A 99 -31.10 -21.06 -11.28
CA GLY A 99 -32.14 -21.26 -10.28
C GLY A 99 -31.61 -21.82 -8.95
N LEU A 100 -32.51 -21.98 -7.98
CA LEU A 100 -32.24 -22.60 -6.68
C LEU A 100 -31.58 -23.97 -6.86
N GLY A 101 -30.42 -24.18 -6.21
CA GLY A 101 -29.67 -25.44 -6.27
C GLY A 101 -28.84 -25.66 -7.55
N GLY A 102 -29.01 -24.81 -8.58
CA GLY A 102 -28.27 -24.92 -9.84
C GLY A 102 -26.89 -24.29 -9.79
N SER A 103 -25.96 -24.76 -10.62
CA SER A 103 -24.67 -24.12 -10.83
C SER A 103 -24.21 -24.32 -12.28
N LEU A 104 -23.32 -23.44 -12.76
CA LEU A 104 -22.82 -23.50 -14.12
C LEU A 104 -21.29 -23.55 -14.11
N THR A 105 -20.71 -24.60 -14.68
CA THR A 105 -19.27 -24.72 -14.90
C THR A 105 -18.96 -24.59 -16.38
N LEU A 106 -18.00 -23.74 -16.75
CA LEU A 106 -17.59 -23.50 -18.13
C LEU A 106 -16.11 -23.86 -18.33
N THR A 107 -15.80 -24.58 -19.40
CA THR A 107 -14.41 -24.84 -19.83
C THR A 107 -13.96 -24.00 -21.02
N GLY A 108 -14.86 -23.23 -21.62
CA GLY A 108 -14.58 -22.27 -22.70
C GLY A 108 -15.37 -20.98 -22.54
N ASP A 109 -15.64 -20.30 -23.65
CA ASP A 109 -16.12 -18.91 -23.65
C ASP A 109 -17.59 -18.74 -23.26
N PHE A 110 -17.90 -17.56 -22.72
CA PHE A 110 -19.26 -17.14 -22.39
C PHE A 110 -19.60 -15.84 -23.13
N VAL A 111 -20.44 -15.95 -24.16
CA VAL A 111 -20.98 -14.83 -24.92
C VAL A 111 -22.40 -14.52 -24.42
N ASN A 112 -22.69 -13.27 -24.07
CA ASN A 112 -24.03 -12.87 -23.66
C ASN A 112 -24.43 -11.55 -24.33
N ASN A 113 -25.42 -11.63 -25.20
CA ASN A 113 -26.10 -10.50 -25.83
C ASN A 113 -27.52 -10.29 -25.29
N GLY A 114 -27.97 -11.14 -24.38
CA GLY A 114 -29.26 -11.09 -23.71
C GLY A 114 -29.11 -10.80 -22.21
N THR A 115 -29.69 -11.65 -21.37
CA THR A 115 -29.60 -11.53 -19.90
C THR A 115 -29.06 -12.81 -19.26
N TYR A 116 -27.99 -12.67 -18.48
CA TYR A 116 -27.54 -13.69 -17.54
C TYR A 116 -27.88 -13.26 -16.12
N THR A 117 -28.60 -14.11 -15.38
CA THR A 117 -29.09 -13.79 -14.04
C THR A 117 -29.18 -15.02 -13.13
N TYR A 118 -29.60 -14.82 -11.88
CA TYR A 118 -29.75 -15.86 -10.88
C TYR A 118 -31.00 -15.66 -10.01
N SER A 119 -31.48 -16.75 -9.42
CA SER A 119 -32.50 -16.76 -8.38
C SER A 119 -31.88 -16.92 -6.99
N SER A 120 -32.64 -16.59 -5.94
CA SER A 120 -32.23 -16.87 -4.55
C SER A 120 -31.85 -18.35 -4.37
N GLY A 121 -30.73 -18.60 -3.68
CA GLY A 121 -30.21 -19.94 -3.44
C GLY A 121 -29.57 -20.64 -4.65
N ALA A 122 -29.28 -19.92 -5.72
CA ALA A 122 -28.41 -20.42 -6.79
C ALA A 122 -27.03 -20.85 -6.26
N GLY A 123 -26.29 -21.62 -7.05
CA GLY A 123 -24.88 -22.05 -6.90
C GLY A 123 -23.94 -21.35 -7.92
N ASP A 124 -22.63 -21.42 -7.72
CA ASP A 124 -21.65 -20.55 -8.39
C ASP A 124 -21.63 -20.68 -9.93
N THR A 125 -21.17 -19.62 -10.60
CA THR A 125 -20.61 -19.77 -11.96
C THR A 125 -19.12 -20.03 -11.86
N ILE A 126 -18.67 -21.17 -12.36
CA ILE A 126 -17.33 -21.70 -12.19
C ILE A 126 -16.61 -21.72 -13.54
N PHE A 127 -15.50 -21.01 -13.64
CA PHE A 127 -14.63 -21.04 -14.81
C PHE A 127 -13.52 -22.06 -14.57
N ASN A 128 -13.59 -23.15 -15.33
CA ASN A 128 -12.70 -24.31 -15.26
C ASN A 128 -11.83 -24.48 -16.53
N GLY A 129 -11.72 -23.43 -17.35
CA GLY A 129 -10.92 -23.41 -18.57
C GLY A 129 -10.17 -22.10 -18.77
N THR A 130 -9.80 -21.82 -20.02
CA THR A 130 -9.42 -20.48 -20.43
C THR A 130 -10.64 -19.87 -21.10
N SER A 131 -11.33 -19.00 -20.37
CA SER A 131 -12.63 -18.47 -20.76
C SER A 131 -12.55 -16.96 -20.97
N THR A 132 -13.27 -16.48 -21.98
CA THR A 132 -13.47 -15.06 -22.24
C THR A 132 -14.94 -14.71 -22.10
N LEU A 133 -15.24 -13.61 -21.40
CA LEU A 133 -16.55 -12.98 -21.42
C LEU A 133 -16.64 -12.02 -22.61
N SER A 134 -17.76 -12.06 -23.34
CA SER A 134 -18.00 -11.13 -24.44
C SER A 134 -19.49 -10.89 -24.70
N GLY A 135 -19.80 -9.88 -25.50
CA GLY A 135 -21.17 -9.46 -25.78
C GLY A 135 -21.63 -8.29 -24.92
N ILE A 136 -22.77 -7.72 -25.32
CA ILE A 136 -23.31 -6.45 -24.79
C ILE A 136 -24.50 -6.63 -23.84
N GLY A 137 -24.78 -7.88 -23.46
CA GLY A 137 -25.91 -8.24 -22.60
C GLY A 137 -25.74 -7.81 -21.15
N SER A 138 -26.76 -8.10 -20.36
CA SER A 138 -26.78 -7.87 -18.91
C SER A 138 -26.14 -9.03 -18.16
N TRP A 139 -25.15 -8.73 -17.30
CA TRP A 139 -24.35 -9.73 -16.59
C TRP A 139 -24.54 -9.63 -15.07
N PHE A 140 -25.39 -10.50 -14.52
CA PHE A 140 -25.62 -10.61 -13.08
C PHE A 140 -25.22 -11.98 -12.56
N PHE A 141 -24.07 -12.03 -11.90
CA PHE A 141 -23.61 -13.22 -11.20
C PHE A 141 -24.03 -13.15 -9.74
N ARG A 142 -24.47 -14.29 -9.20
CA ARG A 142 -24.49 -14.43 -7.74
C ARG A 142 -23.06 -14.50 -7.23
N SER A 143 -22.32 -15.53 -7.64
CA SER A 143 -20.92 -15.74 -7.27
C SER A 143 -20.13 -16.24 -8.48
N ILE A 144 -18.85 -15.91 -8.51
CA ILE A 144 -17.88 -16.37 -9.51
C ILE A 144 -16.78 -17.16 -8.80
N SER A 145 -16.38 -18.29 -9.39
CA SER A 145 -15.19 -19.05 -9.00
C SER A 145 -14.32 -19.30 -10.22
N ILE A 146 -13.01 -19.07 -10.10
CA ILE A 146 -12.01 -19.39 -11.14
C ILE A 146 -11.06 -20.42 -10.55
N ASN A 147 -11.06 -21.63 -11.12
CA ASN A 147 -10.29 -22.74 -10.61
C ASN A 147 -8.77 -22.52 -10.75
N SER A 148 -7.99 -23.23 -9.96
CA SER A 148 -6.52 -23.17 -10.02
C SER A 148 -6.02 -23.43 -11.43
N THR A 149 -5.01 -22.68 -11.87
CA THR A 149 -4.42 -22.71 -13.24
C THR A 149 -5.34 -22.26 -14.38
N LYS A 150 -6.59 -21.87 -14.09
CA LYS A 150 -7.58 -21.42 -15.09
C LYS A 150 -7.60 -19.91 -15.21
N ILE A 151 -8.09 -19.43 -16.34
CA ILE A 151 -8.06 -18.01 -16.70
C ILE A 151 -9.46 -17.56 -17.07
N LEU A 152 -9.90 -16.44 -16.50
CA LEU A 152 -11.07 -15.70 -16.96
C LEU A 152 -10.62 -14.33 -17.45
N ASN A 153 -10.86 -14.04 -18.72
CA ASN A 153 -10.68 -12.72 -19.32
C ASN A 153 -12.05 -12.04 -19.43
N ALA A 154 -12.19 -10.83 -18.88
CA ALA A 154 -13.43 -10.07 -18.94
C ALA A 154 -13.58 -9.33 -20.29
N GLY A 155 -12.50 -9.15 -21.06
CA GLY A 155 -12.54 -8.34 -22.28
C GLY A 155 -13.05 -6.93 -21.99
N SER A 156 -14.03 -6.46 -22.77
CA SER A 156 -14.72 -5.19 -22.52
C SER A 156 -15.99 -5.32 -21.69
N THR A 157 -16.28 -6.51 -21.17
CA THR A 157 -17.55 -6.81 -20.51
C THR A 157 -17.55 -6.31 -19.06
N SER A 158 -18.55 -5.52 -18.71
CA SER A 158 -18.81 -5.14 -17.32
C SER A 158 -19.78 -6.13 -16.66
N ILE A 159 -19.47 -6.53 -15.43
CA ILE A 159 -20.22 -7.56 -14.68
C ILE A 159 -20.64 -7.05 -13.31
N THR A 160 -21.77 -7.54 -12.83
CA THR A 160 -22.22 -7.34 -11.44
C THR A 160 -22.17 -8.67 -10.69
N VAL A 161 -21.63 -8.64 -9.47
CA VAL A 161 -21.46 -9.80 -8.59
C VAL A 161 -22.07 -9.50 -7.23
N ALA A 162 -23.07 -10.28 -6.82
CA ALA A 162 -23.75 -10.06 -5.54
C ALA A 162 -23.10 -10.78 -4.35
N GLY A 163 -22.29 -11.80 -4.62
CA GLY A 163 -21.73 -12.73 -3.66
C GLY A 163 -20.20 -12.81 -3.75
N THR A 164 -19.68 -14.02 -3.61
CA THR A 164 -18.23 -14.28 -3.57
C THR A 164 -17.59 -14.24 -4.96
N PHE A 165 -16.35 -13.76 -5.01
CA PHE A 165 -15.51 -13.75 -6.20
C PHE A 165 -14.18 -14.44 -5.88
N VAL A 166 -14.14 -15.75 -6.09
CA VAL A 166 -13.03 -16.60 -5.69
C VAL A 166 -12.10 -16.83 -6.88
N VAL A 167 -10.86 -16.37 -6.78
CA VAL A 167 -9.87 -16.51 -7.84
C VAL A 167 -8.73 -17.40 -7.35
N SER A 168 -8.78 -18.68 -7.69
CA SER A 168 -7.66 -19.62 -7.47
C SER A 168 -6.73 -19.69 -8.68
N GLY A 169 -7.22 -19.34 -9.88
CA GLY A 169 -6.44 -19.19 -11.10
C GLY A 169 -6.03 -17.74 -11.37
N THR A 170 -6.43 -17.18 -12.50
CA THR A 170 -6.19 -15.78 -12.88
C THR A 170 -7.47 -15.14 -13.40
N PHE A 171 -7.77 -13.96 -12.89
CA PHE A 171 -8.79 -13.07 -13.44
C PHE A 171 -8.10 -11.88 -14.11
N ASN A 172 -8.44 -11.62 -15.37
CA ASN A 172 -8.03 -10.44 -16.12
C ASN A 172 -9.28 -9.60 -16.40
N GLY A 173 -9.39 -8.45 -15.74
CA GLY A 173 -10.50 -7.51 -15.90
C GLY A 173 -10.44 -6.72 -17.20
N ASP A 174 -9.29 -6.73 -17.90
CA ASP A 174 -9.07 -6.10 -19.20
C ASP A 174 -9.53 -4.63 -19.24
N SER A 175 -10.65 -4.33 -19.91
CA SER A 175 -11.26 -2.98 -19.89
C SER A 175 -12.61 -2.92 -19.19
N GLY A 176 -13.16 -4.07 -18.76
CA GLY A 176 -14.46 -4.18 -18.11
C GLY A 176 -14.50 -3.65 -16.67
N THR A 177 -15.69 -3.27 -16.22
CA THR A 177 -15.95 -2.88 -14.82
C THR A 177 -16.52 -4.05 -14.04
N VAL A 178 -15.97 -4.32 -12.85
CA VAL A 178 -16.57 -5.28 -11.90
C VAL A 178 -17.27 -4.52 -10.79
N THR A 179 -18.59 -4.72 -10.67
CA THR A 179 -19.41 -4.12 -9.62
C THR A 179 -19.82 -5.16 -8.60
N PHE A 180 -19.48 -4.93 -7.33
CA PHE A 180 -19.95 -5.73 -6.20
C PHE A 180 -21.20 -5.08 -5.60
N SER A 181 -22.32 -5.81 -5.61
CA SER A 181 -23.64 -5.29 -5.23
C SER A 181 -24.24 -5.92 -3.96
N GLY A 182 -23.61 -6.96 -3.42
CA GLY A 182 -24.05 -7.63 -2.20
C GLY A 182 -22.90 -8.00 -1.29
N SER A 183 -23.19 -8.87 -0.30
CA SER A 183 -22.18 -9.31 0.66
C SER A 183 -21.35 -10.44 0.08
N GLY A 184 -20.03 -10.37 0.26
CA GLY A 184 -19.14 -11.38 -0.28
C GLY A 184 -17.68 -11.18 0.06
N THR A 185 -16.85 -12.05 -0.52
CA THR A 185 -15.40 -12.00 -0.38
C THR A 185 -14.75 -12.12 -1.76
N VAL A 186 -13.83 -11.22 -2.07
CA VAL A 186 -12.84 -11.41 -3.14
C VAL A 186 -11.69 -12.22 -2.55
N GLY A 187 -11.63 -13.50 -2.91
CA GLY A 187 -10.74 -14.47 -2.27
C GLY A 187 -10.01 -15.36 -3.25
N GLY A 188 -9.53 -16.50 -2.75
CA GLY A 188 -8.69 -17.44 -3.48
C GLY A 188 -7.19 -17.10 -3.39
N SER A 189 -6.37 -17.99 -3.94
CA SER A 189 -4.89 -17.90 -3.91
C SER A 189 -4.27 -17.39 -5.22
N GLY A 190 -5.09 -17.18 -6.24
CA GLY A 190 -4.69 -16.78 -7.58
C GLY A 190 -4.56 -15.26 -7.76
N VAL A 191 -4.41 -14.81 -9.01
CA VAL A 191 -4.18 -13.41 -9.36
C VAL A 191 -5.51 -12.73 -9.73
N SER A 192 -5.88 -11.67 -9.02
CA SER A 192 -7.04 -10.81 -9.37
C SER A 192 -6.58 -9.48 -9.96
N ASN A 193 -6.72 -9.34 -11.27
CA ASN A 193 -6.49 -8.08 -11.98
C ASN A 193 -7.84 -7.47 -12.34
N PHE A 194 -8.21 -6.37 -11.70
CA PHE A 194 -9.40 -5.60 -12.06
C PHE A 194 -8.98 -4.40 -12.91
N ASN A 195 -9.84 -4.00 -13.86
CA ASN A 195 -9.72 -2.68 -14.45
C ASN A 195 -10.40 -1.66 -13.53
N ASN A 196 -11.73 -1.52 -13.62
CA ASN A 196 -12.49 -0.72 -12.67
C ASN A 196 -13.08 -1.62 -11.58
N PHE A 197 -12.88 -1.23 -10.32
CA PHE A 197 -13.39 -1.94 -9.14
C PHE A 197 -14.45 -1.08 -8.45
N VAL A 198 -15.70 -1.52 -8.53
CA VAL A 198 -16.85 -0.76 -8.00
C VAL A 198 -17.51 -1.52 -6.86
N ILE A 199 -17.80 -0.82 -5.77
CA ILE A 199 -18.62 -1.32 -4.66
C ILE A 199 -19.86 -0.44 -4.55
N ASN A 200 -21.02 -1.04 -4.81
CA ASN A 200 -22.32 -0.42 -4.65
C ASN A 200 -23.27 -1.40 -3.96
N ALA A 201 -22.94 -1.71 -2.70
CA ALA A 201 -23.57 -2.78 -1.95
C ALA A 201 -24.22 -2.21 -0.67
N PRO A 202 -25.32 -1.43 -0.77
CA PRO A 202 -25.94 -0.79 0.39
C PRO A 202 -26.28 -1.83 1.47
N SER A 203 -25.94 -1.51 2.73
CA SER A 203 -26.11 -2.39 3.90
C SER A 203 -25.37 -3.74 3.85
N ASN A 204 -24.49 -3.93 2.87
CA ASN A 204 -23.72 -5.15 2.69
C ASN A 204 -22.22 -4.90 2.93
N THR A 205 -21.48 -5.98 3.15
CA THR A 205 -20.02 -5.93 3.34
C THR A 205 -19.31 -6.76 2.29
N LEU A 206 -18.39 -6.13 1.56
CA LEU A 206 -17.42 -6.82 0.72
C LEU A 206 -16.08 -6.88 1.45
N ASN A 207 -15.50 -8.08 1.54
CA ASN A 207 -14.15 -8.26 2.03
C ASN A 207 -13.19 -8.66 0.92
N ILE A 208 -11.94 -8.23 1.01
CA ILE A 208 -10.82 -8.94 0.41
C ILE A 208 -10.33 -9.96 1.45
N SER A 209 -9.98 -11.18 1.04
CA SER A 209 -9.39 -12.15 1.97
C SER A 209 -8.14 -11.60 2.67
N SER A 210 -7.97 -11.94 3.95
CA SER A 210 -6.81 -11.54 4.76
C SER A 210 -5.48 -11.87 4.06
N GLY A 211 -4.55 -10.91 4.06
CA GLY A 211 -3.21 -11.00 3.45
C GLY A 211 -3.20 -10.93 1.92
N ARG A 212 -4.36 -10.84 1.26
CA ARG A 212 -4.44 -10.85 -0.21
C ARG A 212 -4.18 -9.46 -0.78
N THR A 213 -3.51 -9.44 -1.93
CA THR A 213 -3.38 -8.27 -2.79
C THR A 213 -4.29 -8.44 -4.01
N ILE A 214 -5.05 -7.41 -4.34
CA ILE A 214 -5.73 -7.31 -5.63
C ILE A 214 -5.14 -6.15 -6.43
N SER A 215 -5.09 -6.29 -7.74
CA SER A 215 -4.60 -5.25 -8.65
C SER A 215 -5.77 -4.49 -9.27
N VAL A 216 -5.65 -3.17 -9.38
CA VAL A 216 -6.64 -2.28 -10.00
C VAL A 216 -5.94 -1.37 -11.00
N SER A 217 -6.18 -1.55 -12.29
CA SER A 217 -5.53 -0.74 -13.34
C SER A 217 -6.29 0.53 -13.71
N GLY A 218 -7.60 0.53 -13.49
CA GLY A 218 -8.52 1.65 -13.70
C GLY A 218 -8.94 2.26 -12.36
N ASP A 219 -10.21 2.63 -12.24
CA ASP A 219 -10.71 3.38 -11.08
C ASP A 219 -11.18 2.48 -9.94
N PHE A 220 -11.01 2.96 -8.71
CA PHE A 220 -11.68 2.41 -7.54
C PHE A 220 -12.80 3.34 -7.11
N THR A 221 -14.03 2.82 -7.09
CA THR A 221 -15.21 3.59 -6.68
C THR A 221 -16.04 2.81 -5.68
N LYS A 222 -16.20 3.37 -4.49
CA LYS A 222 -17.15 2.87 -3.50
C LYS A 222 -18.24 3.91 -3.26
N THR A 223 -19.48 3.58 -3.62
CA THR A 223 -20.65 4.45 -3.42
C THR A 223 -21.46 4.04 -2.20
N ALA A 224 -21.56 2.75 -1.89
CA ALA A 224 -22.36 2.24 -0.78
C ALA A 224 -21.81 0.92 -0.20
N GLY A 225 -22.19 0.59 1.04
CA GLY A 225 -21.77 -0.62 1.75
C GLY A 225 -20.52 -0.41 2.62
N THR A 226 -19.97 -1.51 3.11
CA THR A 226 -18.70 -1.55 3.86
C THR A 226 -17.66 -2.33 3.06
N PHE A 227 -16.41 -1.85 3.07
CA PHE A 227 -15.30 -2.55 2.43
C PHE A 227 -14.16 -2.81 3.42
N GLY A 228 -13.62 -4.03 3.42
CA GLY A 228 -12.61 -4.44 4.41
C GLY A 228 -11.76 -5.64 3.99
N CYS A 229 -10.98 -6.17 4.94
CA CYS A 229 -9.97 -7.20 4.71
C CYS A 229 -10.22 -8.51 5.47
N GLY A 230 -11.48 -8.90 5.71
CA GLY A 230 -11.81 -10.22 6.27
C GLY A 230 -11.19 -10.53 7.64
N GLY A 231 -10.87 -9.51 8.44
CA GLY A 231 -10.34 -9.63 9.81
C GLY A 231 -8.86 -9.26 10.00
N SER A 232 -8.08 -9.03 8.93
CA SER A 232 -6.67 -8.61 9.03
C SER A 232 -6.33 -7.43 8.11
N ASN A 233 -5.18 -7.44 7.44
CA ASN A 233 -4.80 -6.51 6.38
C ASN A 233 -5.03 -7.15 4.99
N CYS A 234 -5.10 -6.29 3.98
CA CYS A 234 -5.16 -6.63 2.57
C CYS A 234 -4.64 -5.41 1.80
N THR A 235 -4.31 -5.59 0.52
CA THR A 235 -3.70 -4.53 -0.30
C THR A 235 -4.48 -4.29 -1.58
N LEU A 236 -4.79 -3.02 -1.85
CA LEU A 236 -5.15 -2.54 -3.17
C LEU A 236 -3.89 -2.05 -3.88
N ASN A 237 -3.48 -2.76 -4.92
CA ASN A 237 -2.34 -2.39 -5.75
C ASN A 237 -2.81 -1.70 -7.03
N PHE A 238 -2.69 -0.38 -7.09
CA PHE A 238 -3.00 0.39 -8.28
C PHE A 238 -1.84 0.27 -9.27
N ASN A 239 -2.08 -0.40 -10.39
CA ASN A 239 -1.07 -0.75 -11.39
C ASN A 239 -1.42 -0.21 -12.78
N GLY A 240 -0.57 -0.54 -13.77
CA GLY A 240 -0.69 0.01 -15.12
C GLY A 240 -0.15 1.42 -15.23
N THR A 241 -0.55 2.13 -16.28
CA THR A 241 -0.10 3.49 -16.59
C THR A 241 -1.27 4.49 -16.49
N GLY A 242 -0.96 5.78 -16.56
CA GLY A 242 -1.95 6.84 -16.55
C GLY A 242 -2.54 7.14 -15.17
N THR A 243 -3.69 7.79 -15.15
CA THR A 243 -4.36 8.23 -13.93
C THR A 243 -5.50 7.28 -13.56
N SER A 244 -5.63 6.97 -12.27
CA SER A 244 -6.82 6.39 -11.66
C SER A 244 -7.44 7.36 -10.65
N ALA A 245 -8.76 7.36 -10.59
CA ALA A 245 -9.52 7.97 -9.52
C ALA A 245 -9.72 6.97 -8.37
N PHE A 246 -9.54 7.46 -7.14
CA PHE A 246 -9.93 6.79 -5.92
C PHE A 246 -11.04 7.58 -5.25
N SER A 247 -12.23 6.97 -5.16
CA SER A 247 -13.38 7.54 -4.45
C SER A 247 -13.90 6.52 -3.44
N SER A 248 -13.94 6.91 -2.17
CA SER A 248 -14.47 6.10 -1.08
C SER A 248 -15.37 6.90 -0.16
N THR A 249 -16.51 6.32 0.20
CA THR A 249 -17.44 6.84 1.21
C THR A 249 -17.21 6.24 2.61
N ASP A 250 -16.17 5.41 2.79
CA ASP A 250 -15.88 4.82 4.11
C ASP A 250 -15.39 5.85 5.12
N SER A 251 -15.88 5.71 6.35
CA SER A 251 -15.40 6.49 7.49
C SER A 251 -13.95 6.14 7.84
N VAL A 252 -13.51 4.90 7.58
CA VAL A 252 -12.12 4.45 7.70
C VAL A 252 -11.83 3.35 6.67
N ASN A 253 -10.81 3.57 5.84
CA ASN A 253 -10.31 2.60 4.87
C ASN A 253 -9.20 1.75 5.52
N ASN A 254 -9.52 0.51 5.89
CA ASN A 254 -8.66 -0.39 6.66
C ASN A 254 -7.88 -1.38 5.78
N TYR A 255 -7.28 -0.90 4.70
CA TYR A 255 -6.48 -1.68 3.74
C TYR A 255 -5.28 -0.87 3.26
N ASN A 256 -4.21 -1.55 2.89
CA ASN A 256 -3.04 -0.90 2.32
C ASN A 256 -3.35 -0.39 0.90
N ILE A 257 -2.81 0.77 0.56
CA ILE A 257 -2.81 1.29 -0.80
C ILE A 257 -1.37 1.24 -1.32
N THR A 258 -1.14 0.60 -2.45
CA THR A 258 0.14 0.64 -3.17
C THR A 258 -0.08 1.21 -4.55
N VAL A 259 0.74 2.17 -4.97
CA VAL A 259 0.73 2.75 -6.31
C VAL A 259 1.99 2.31 -7.05
N ALA A 260 1.83 1.53 -8.12
CA ALA A 260 2.93 1.01 -8.89
C ALA A 260 3.65 2.11 -9.70
N SER A 261 4.90 1.86 -10.07
CA SER A 261 5.68 2.80 -10.89
C SER A 261 4.95 3.18 -12.18
N GLY A 262 4.98 4.46 -12.55
CA GLY A 262 4.31 4.99 -13.74
C GLY A 262 2.80 5.21 -13.60
N LYS A 263 2.20 4.87 -12.45
CA LYS A 263 0.79 5.12 -12.15
C LYS A 263 0.62 6.40 -11.34
N LEU A 264 -0.46 7.14 -11.62
CA LEU A 264 -0.96 8.23 -10.78
C LEU A 264 -2.29 7.81 -10.17
N LEU A 265 -2.36 7.76 -8.84
CA LEU A 265 -3.60 7.59 -8.10
C LEU A 265 -4.03 8.94 -7.53
N SER A 266 -5.23 9.39 -7.89
CA SER A 266 -5.75 10.68 -7.48
C SER A 266 -7.06 10.56 -6.70
N THR A 267 -7.29 11.44 -5.74
CA THR A 267 -8.55 11.53 -5.01
C THR A 267 -8.89 12.97 -4.66
N SER A 268 -10.18 13.29 -4.63
CA SER A 268 -10.72 14.54 -4.08
C SER A 268 -11.59 14.29 -2.84
N SER A 269 -11.66 13.04 -2.36
CA SER A 269 -12.50 12.64 -1.24
C SER A 269 -11.83 12.96 0.09
N THR A 270 -12.64 13.28 1.11
CA THR A 270 -12.20 13.28 2.51
C THR A 270 -12.45 11.91 3.10
N PHE A 271 -11.40 11.24 3.58
CA PHE A 271 -11.52 9.94 4.21
C PHE A 271 -10.40 9.68 5.21
N LYS A 272 -10.58 8.62 6.00
CA LYS A 272 -9.56 8.15 6.93
C LYS A 272 -8.88 6.89 6.40
N LEU A 273 -7.60 6.75 6.70
CA LEU A 273 -6.78 5.58 6.43
C LEU A 273 -6.42 4.94 7.76
N GLY A 274 -6.70 3.63 7.88
CA GLY A 274 -6.29 2.82 9.03
C GLY A 274 -5.06 1.95 8.79
N ARG A 275 -4.44 2.07 7.60
CA ARG A 275 -3.34 1.26 7.08
C ARG A 275 -2.36 2.10 6.24
N ASP A 276 -1.40 1.43 5.60
CA ASP A 276 -0.27 2.07 4.94
C ASP A 276 -0.59 2.57 3.52
N VAL A 277 0.18 3.57 3.09
CA VAL A 277 0.25 4.01 1.68
C VAL A 277 1.68 3.84 1.20
N GLY A 278 1.88 3.37 -0.03
CA GLY A 278 3.21 3.43 -0.62
C GLY A 278 3.31 3.03 -2.07
N GLY A 279 4.52 2.65 -2.47
CA GLY A 279 4.83 2.22 -3.83
C GLY A 279 5.77 3.19 -4.56
N ALA A 280 5.96 2.96 -5.85
CA ALA A 280 6.87 3.72 -6.70
C ALA A 280 6.15 4.73 -7.61
N GLY A 281 4.81 4.71 -7.64
CA GLY A 281 3.97 5.65 -8.38
C GLY A 281 3.56 6.86 -7.56
N THR A 282 2.76 7.74 -8.15
CA THR A 282 2.36 9.00 -7.52
C THR A 282 0.99 8.88 -6.85
N PHE A 283 0.90 9.26 -5.58
CA PHE A 283 -0.37 9.42 -4.86
C PHE A 283 -0.68 10.91 -4.67
N VAL A 284 -1.85 11.37 -5.11
CA VAL A 284 -2.27 12.78 -5.00
C VAL A 284 -3.68 12.88 -4.41
N ALA A 285 -3.79 13.37 -3.18
CA ALA A 285 -5.05 13.85 -2.63
C ALA A 285 -5.21 15.34 -2.99
N ASN A 286 -5.88 15.60 -4.12
CA ASN A 286 -6.07 16.91 -4.72
C ASN A 286 -6.92 17.84 -3.86
N ASP A 287 -7.91 17.27 -3.18
CA ASP A 287 -8.83 18.00 -2.30
C ASP A 287 -9.18 17.15 -1.07
N GLY A 288 -9.95 17.73 -0.15
CA GLY A 288 -10.37 17.09 1.08
C GLY A 288 -9.25 16.96 2.10
N THR A 289 -9.53 16.15 3.13
CA THR A 289 -8.59 15.85 4.20
C THR A 289 -8.35 14.35 4.28
N ILE A 290 -7.09 13.95 4.20
CA ILE A 290 -6.68 12.57 4.50
C ILE A 290 -6.32 12.50 5.98
N THR A 291 -6.96 11.58 6.71
CA THR A 291 -6.68 11.38 8.13
C THR A 291 -6.06 10.01 8.38
N PHE A 292 -4.87 9.95 8.94
CA PHE A 292 -4.30 8.71 9.47
C PHE A 292 -4.81 8.52 10.91
N ASN A 293 -5.57 7.45 11.16
CA ASN A 293 -6.19 7.18 12.47
C ASN A 293 -6.22 5.67 12.83
N GLY A 294 -5.31 4.90 12.24
CA GLY A 294 -5.19 3.47 12.48
C GLY A 294 -4.92 3.13 13.94
N SER A 295 -5.46 2.01 14.38
CA SER A 295 -5.18 1.40 15.70
C SER A 295 -3.83 0.68 15.76
N VAL A 296 -3.16 0.55 14.62
CA VAL A 296 -1.79 0.02 14.47
C VAL A 296 -0.91 1.12 13.90
N ALA A 297 0.41 0.94 13.98
CA ALA A 297 1.35 1.83 13.33
C ALA A 297 1.07 1.92 11.83
N GLN A 298 1.15 3.13 11.30
CA GLN A 298 0.92 3.42 9.89
C GLN A 298 2.17 4.04 9.27
N SER A 299 2.26 3.91 7.96
CA SER A 299 3.40 4.42 7.23
C SER A 299 3.03 4.90 5.83
N ILE A 300 3.80 5.90 5.40
CA ILE A 300 3.85 6.35 4.01
C ILE A 300 5.24 5.99 3.50
N ASN A 301 5.32 4.98 2.65
CA ASN A 301 6.58 4.36 2.22
C ASN A 301 6.75 4.35 0.70
N GLY A 302 7.93 3.94 0.24
CA GLY A 302 8.24 3.76 -1.17
C GLY A 302 9.03 4.94 -1.73
N THR A 303 9.15 4.96 -3.05
CA THR A 303 9.97 5.94 -3.78
C THR A 303 9.13 6.94 -4.58
N GLY A 304 7.83 6.68 -4.68
CA GLY A 304 6.89 7.55 -5.35
C GLY A 304 6.56 8.82 -4.55
N SER A 305 6.19 9.89 -5.26
CA SER A 305 5.73 11.13 -4.63
C SER A 305 4.34 10.95 -4.01
N THR A 306 4.17 11.45 -2.79
CA THR A 306 2.89 11.51 -2.08
C THR A 306 2.54 12.95 -1.78
N THR A 307 1.36 13.42 -2.22
CA THR A 307 0.90 14.80 -1.99
C THR A 307 -0.49 14.83 -1.39
N PHE A 308 -0.68 15.68 -0.38
CA PHE A 308 -1.93 15.93 0.30
C PHE A 308 -2.35 17.39 0.15
N ASN A 309 -3.64 17.64 -0.06
CA ASN A 309 -4.22 18.96 0.19
C ASN A 309 -4.19 19.23 1.70
N ASN A 310 -5.05 18.55 2.47
CA ASN A 310 -5.01 18.58 3.93
C ASN A 310 -4.65 17.20 4.49
N LEU A 311 -3.86 17.19 5.56
CA LEU A 311 -3.42 15.99 6.26
C LEU A 311 -3.67 16.12 7.76
N THR A 312 -4.30 15.11 8.34
CA THR A 312 -4.45 14.96 9.78
C THR A 312 -3.77 13.68 10.26
N ILE A 313 -2.92 13.78 11.28
CA ILE A 313 -2.36 12.64 12.02
C ILE A 313 -3.09 12.52 13.34
N ALA A 314 -3.86 11.44 13.49
CA ALA A 314 -4.77 11.18 14.59
C ALA A 314 -4.72 9.74 15.11
N ASN A 315 -3.58 9.07 14.93
CA ASN A 315 -3.33 7.77 15.56
C ASN A 315 -3.33 7.91 17.08
N GLY A 316 -3.85 6.91 17.79
CA GLY A 316 -3.98 6.95 19.25
C GLY A 316 -2.65 6.92 20.03
N THR A 317 -1.52 6.75 19.35
CA THR A 317 -0.17 6.70 19.94
C THR A 317 0.76 7.66 19.22
N ASN A 318 1.53 8.45 19.99
CA ASN A 318 2.53 9.38 19.43
C ASN A 318 3.59 8.66 18.60
N GLY A 319 3.94 9.23 17.45
CA GLY A 319 4.97 8.70 16.55
C GLY A 319 4.57 7.42 15.81
N SER A 320 3.32 6.98 15.96
CA SER A 320 2.82 5.75 15.34
C SER A 320 2.66 5.87 13.82
N THR A 321 2.70 7.08 13.27
CA THR A 321 2.75 7.33 11.83
C THR A 321 4.17 7.72 11.40
N THR A 322 4.72 6.99 10.44
CA THR A 322 6.07 7.21 9.88
C THR A 322 6.03 7.55 8.40
N PHE A 323 6.68 8.64 8.01
CA PHE A 323 6.95 8.98 6.62
C PHE A 323 8.32 8.42 6.24
N GLY A 324 8.30 7.30 5.53
CA GLY A 324 9.46 6.69 4.87
C GLY A 324 9.69 7.20 3.44
N ALA A 325 8.83 8.08 2.92
CA ALA A 325 8.93 8.67 1.58
C ALA A 325 8.71 10.19 1.60
N ASN A 326 9.37 10.90 0.68
CA ASN A 326 9.19 12.35 0.53
C ASN A 326 7.72 12.64 0.22
N SER A 327 7.15 13.56 1.00
CA SER A 327 5.73 13.87 0.93
C SER A 327 5.50 15.37 0.98
N THR A 328 4.37 15.82 0.43
CA THR A 328 3.98 17.24 0.41
C THR A 328 2.60 17.44 1.03
N VAL A 329 2.42 18.49 1.83
CA VAL A 329 1.12 18.98 2.31
C VAL A 329 0.95 20.43 1.88
N ASN A 330 -0.04 20.71 1.04
CA ASN A 330 -0.25 22.04 0.46
C ASN A 330 -1.13 22.97 1.33
N GLY A 331 -2.08 22.37 2.05
CA GLY A 331 -3.02 23.03 2.95
C GLY A 331 -2.71 22.75 4.41
N ALA A 332 -3.71 22.35 5.19
CA ALA A 332 -3.57 22.17 6.63
C ALA A 332 -2.84 20.86 6.99
N LEU A 333 -1.80 20.96 7.81
CA LEU A 333 -1.20 19.87 8.57
C LEU A 333 -1.71 19.91 10.01
N THR A 334 -2.57 18.97 10.41
CA THR A 334 -3.08 18.88 11.78
C THR A 334 -2.51 17.65 12.49
N LEU A 335 -1.86 17.86 13.63
CA LEU A 335 -1.22 16.79 14.41
C LEU A 335 -1.86 16.69 15.79
N THR A 336 -2.70 15.68 16.03
CA THR A 336 -3.14 15.35 17.40
C THR A 336 -2.13 14.47 18.11
N THR A 337 -1.28 13.79 17.35
CA THR A 337 -0.14 13.01 17.81
C THR A 337 1.09 13.29 16.95
N ASP A 338 2.27 12.95 17.47
CA ASP A 338 3.53 13.17 16.75
C ASP A 338 3.58 12.40 15.42
N LEU A 339 4.17 13.05 14.41
CA LEU A 339 4.50 12.44 13.11
C LEU A 339 6.01 12.19 13.04
N GLN A 340 6.43 10.97 12.71
CA GLN A 340 7.84 10.67 12.45
C GLN A 340 8.16 10.82 10.95
N VAL A 341 9.24 11.49 10.62
CA VAL A 341 9.84 11.56 9.28
C VAL A 341 11.21 10.89 9.34
N SER A 342 11.38 9.85 8.51
CA SER A 342 12.61 9.05 8.50
C SER A 342 13.85 9.86 8.09
N PRO A 343 15.06 9.50 8.56
CA PRO A 343 16.29 10.15 8.12
C PRO A 343 16.45 10.15 6.60
N GLY A 344 16.84 11.29 6.03
CA GLY A 344 16.97 11.48 4.57
C GLY A 344 15.66 11.76 3.84
N ILE A 345 14.52 11.74 4.54
CA ILE A 345 13.20 12.10 4.02
C ILE A 345 12.80 13.48 4.52
N SER A 346 11.97 14.18 3.74
CA SER A 346 11.39 15.45 4.12
C SER A 346 9.86 15.46 3.93
N LEU A 347 9.18 16.11 4.88
CA LEU A 347 7.81 16.58 4.69
C LEU A 347 7.86 18.01 4.17
N THR A 348 7.47 18.23 2.92
CA THR A 348 7.40 19.58 2.33
C THR A 348 6.05 20.21 2.64
N LEU A 349 6.07 21.45 3.13
CA LEU A 349 4.86 22.25 3.34
C LEU A 349 4.74 23.31 2.23
N GLY A 350 3.58 23.34 1.57
CA GLY A 350 3.27 24.30 0.50
C GLY A 350 3.24 25.75 0.97
N SER A 351 3.22 26.70 0.03
CA SER A 351 3.30 28.14 0.31
C SER A 351 2.19 28.66 1.23
N THR A 352 1.00 28.04 1.18
CA THR A 352 -0.17 28.38 2.01
C THR A 352 -0.39 27.41 3.16
N ALA A 353 0.48 26.42 3.35
CA ALA A 353 0.26 25.36 4.32
C ALA A 353 0.27 25.89 5.75
N THR A 354 -0.66 25.43 6.57
CA THR A 354 -0.78 25.78 8.00
C THR A 354 -0.47 24.56 8.87
N CYS A 355 -0.10 24.80 10.12
CA CYS A 355 0.11 23.75 11.11
C CYS A 355 -0.86 23.97 12.26
N ALA A 356 -1.44 22.91 12.80
CA ALA A 356 -2.34 22.96 13.95
C ALA A 356 -2.18 21.70 14.82
N GLY A 357 -2.66 21.79 16.06
CA GLY A 357 -2.66 20.67 17.01
C GLY A 357 -1.45 20.64 17.94
N ILE A 358 -1.39 19.57 18.74
CA ILE A 358 -0.46 19.43 19.86
C ILE A 358 0.79 18.59 19.52
N GLY A 359 0.74 17.80 18.45
CA GLY A 359 1.85 16.96 18.01
C GLY A 359 2.94 17.75 17.31
N ASP A 360 4.14 17.18 17.26
CA ASP A 360 5.26 17.68 16.48
C ASP A 360 5.54 16.76 15.29
N VAL A 361 6.13 17.32 14.23
CA VAL A 361 6.91 16.51 13.28
C VAL A 361 8.28 16.26 13.87
N PHE A 362 8.59 15.01 14.18
CA PHE A 362 9.92 14.52 14.53
C PHE A 362 10.66 14.11 13.26
N GLY A 363 11.70 14.84 12.88
CA GLY A 363 12.39 14.74 11.59
C GLY A 363 12.32 16.04 10.79
N THR A 364 12.55 15.96 9.47
CA THR A 364 12.73 17.15 8.62
C THR A 364 11.43 17.65 8.01
N VAL A 365 11.13 18.93 8.25
CA VAL A 365 10.11 19.70 7.52
C VAL A 365 10.79 20.71 6.60
N ARG A 366 10.39 20.73 5.34
CA ARG A 366 10.93 21.60 4.30
C ARG A 366 9.91 22.64 3.84
N ARG A 367 10.37 23.86 3.57
CA ARG A 367 9.63 24.87 2.81
C ARG A 367 10.54 25.50 1.76
N THR A 368 9.98 25.80 0.59
CA THR A 368 10.72 26.34 -0.57
C THR A 368 10.17 27.67 -1.10
N TYR A 369 9.29 28.32 -0.33
CA TYR A 369 8.67 29.58 -0.69
C TYR A 369 8.57 30.48 0.54
N PHE A 370 9.03 31.73 0.41
CA PHE A 370 9.03 32.72 1.47
C PHE A 370 8.75 34.11 0.90
N ILE A 371 8.01 34.89 1.68
CA ILE A 371 7.84 36.34 1.50
C ILE A 371 8.00 37.01 2.87
N THR A 372 8.49 38.25 2.89
CA THR A 372 8.67 39.00 4.13
C THR A 372 7.33 39.27 4.81
N GLY A 373 7.34 39.40 6.14
CA GLY A 373 6.15 39.68 6.96
C GLY A 373 5.20 38.49 7.16
N THR A 374 5.49 37.33 6.56
CA THR A 374 4.69 36.10 6.74
C THR A 374 5.37 35.14 7.71
N SER A 375 4.58 34.54 8.61
CA SER A 375 5.04 33.49 9.52
C SER A 375 4.79 32.11 8.91
N TYR A 376 5.83 31.28 8.86
CA TYR A 376 5.79 29.93 8.32
C TYR A 376 6.03 28.91 9.42
N CYS A 377 5.10 27.97 9.60
CA CYS A 377 5.26 26.88 10.56
C CYS A 377 6.10 25.72 10.00
N PHE A 378 6.78 24.99 10.89
CA PHE A 378 7.59 23.82 10.56
C PHE A 378 7.22 22.64 11.48
N GLY A 379 6.14 21.94 11.13
CA GLY A 379 5.72 20.72 11.81
C GLY A 379 5.01 20.89 13.14
N ASN A 380 4.89 22.12 13.64
CA ASN A 380 3.97 22.51 14.72
C ASN A 380 3.69 24.02 14.60
N GLN A 381 2.53 24.49 15.07
CA GLN A 381 2.14 25.90 15.01
C GLN A 381 3.06 26.85 15.80
N TYR A 382 3.78 26.33 16.79
CA TYR A 382 4.72 27.09 17.63
C TYR A 382 6.20 26.87 17.26
N VAL A 383 6.47 26.21 16.13
CA VAL A 383 7.80 26.18 15.51
C VAL A 383 7.70 26.98 14.23
N SER A 384 8.18 28.23 14.23
CA SER A 384 7.96 29.14 13.11
C SER A 384 9.14 30.05 12.79
N ILE A 385 9.23 30.43 11.51
CA ILE A 385 10.18 31.42 11.02
C ILE A 385 9.38 32.48 10.25
N SER A 386 9.61 33.75 10.58
CA SER A 386 9.11 34.89 9.79
C SER A 386 10.27 35.80 9.41
N PHE A 387 10.30 36.26 8.17
CA PHE A 387 11.35 37.14 7.66
C PHE A 387 10.89 38.59 7.71
N ALA A 388 11.58 39.45 8.47
CA ALA A 388 11.38 40.89 8.43
C ALA A 388 12.02 41.51 7.17
N SER A 389 13.15 40.93 6.73
CA SER A 389 13.84 41.26 5.49
C SER A 389 14.57 40.02 4.96
N GLY A 390 14.94 40.04 3.67
CA GLY A 390 15.73 38.99 3.03
C GLY A 390 15.70 39.06 1.52
N THR A 391 16.70 38.48 0.87
CA THR A 391 16.72 38.20 -0.57
C THR A 391 16.53 36.70 -0.78
N PHE A 392 15.56 36.31 -1.62
CA PHE A 392 15.16 34.93 -1.84
C PHE A 392 15.36 34.54 -3.31
N THR A 393 16.27 33.60 -3.57
CA THR A 393 16.59 33.08 -4.92
C THR A 393 16.55 31.56 -4.87
N SER A 394 15.45 30.97 -5.31
CA SER A 394 15.16 29.53 -5.12
C SER A 394 15.35 29.09 -3.65
N PRO A 395 14.67 29.76 -2.70
CA PRO A 395 14.93 29.57 -1.28
C PRO A 395 14.49 28.17 -0.82
N SER A 396 15.20 27.60 0.14
CA SER A 396 14.77 26.41 0.88
C SER A 396 15.20 26.52 2.34
N ILE A 397 14.31 26.12 3.26
CA ILE A 397 14.65 25.90 4.67
C ILE A 397 14.20 24.50 5.06
N ASP A 398 15.14 23.76 5.63
CA ASP A 398 14.89 22.50 6.32
C ASP A 398 15.00 22.73 7.82
N VAL A 399 13.94 22.40 8.55
CA VAL A 399 13.93 22.34 10.00
C VAL A 399 13.80 20.88 10.42
N THR A 400 14.86 20.34 11.00
CA THR A 400 14.89 18.98 11.55
C THR A 400 14.77 19.03 13.06
N LEU A 401 13.67 18.53 13.61
CA LEU A 401 13.50 18.34 15.06
C LEU A 401 13.96 16.93 15.46
N VAL A 402 14.85 16.86 16.46
CA VAL A 402 15.23 15.61 17.13
C VAL A 402 14.87 15.68 18.62
N LYS A 403 14.09 14.71 19.09
CA LYS A 403 13.74 14.48 20.50
C LYS A 403 13.87 12.96 20.85
N PRO A 404 14.55 12.59 21.95
CA PRO A 404 15.40 13.45 22.75
C PRO A 404 16.61 13.94 21.94
N LYS A 405 17.14 15.10 22.30
CA LYS A 405 18.46 15.59 21.84
C LYS A 405 19.53 14.47 21.93
N PRO A 406 20.36 14.26 20.91
CA PRO A 406 21.48 13.30 20.98
C PRO A 406 22.49 13.65 22.08
N ALA A 407 22.99 12.65 22.82
CA ALA A 407 23.93 12.85 23.93
C ALA A 407 25.25 13.52 23.50
N ASN A 408 25.69 13.29 22.26
CA ASN A 408 26.91 13.85 21.69
C ASN A 408 26.73 15.29 21.16
N ALA A 409 25.58 15.95 21.35
CA ALA A 409 25.37 17.33 20.93
C ALA A 409 26.17 18.37 21.75
N GLY A 410 26.93 17.95 22.77
CA GLY A 410 27.82 18.83 23.54
C GLY A 410 27.11 19.84 24.45
N PHE A 411 25.81 19.67 24.71
CA PHE A 411 25.02 20.59 25.55
C PHE A 411 24.06 19.82 26.45
N SER A 412 24.59 19.05 27.40
CA SER A 412 23.82 18.08 28.20
C SER A 412 22.64 18.69 28.97
N ASN A 413 22.80 19.88 29.55
CA ASN A 413 21.81 20.57 30.39
C ASN A 413 20.75 21.37 29.62
N SER A 414 20.74 21.37 28.28
CA SER A 414 19.66 22.01 27.53
C SER A 414 18.36 21.20 27.60
N VAL A 415 17.23 21.84 27.28
CA VAL A 415 15.97 21.14 26.95
C VAL A 415 16.27 19.97 26.01
N ASN A 416 15.57 18.85 26.19
CA ASN A 416 15.81 17.59 25.47
C ASN A 416 15.30 17.60 24.01
N ARG A 417 15.55 18.70 23.31
CA ARG A 417 15.26 18.92 21.90
C ARG A 417 16.44 19.57 21.19
N LEU A 418 16.64 19.20 19.94
CA LEU A 418 17.60 19.82 19.03
C LEU A 418 16.88 20.16 17.74
N TYR A 419 16.94 21.43 17.34
CA TYR A 419 16.47 21.89 16.04
C TYR A 419 17.67 22.14 15.14
N SER A 420 17.80 21.42 14.03
CA SER A 420 18.78 21.74 13.01
C SER A 420 18.09 22.50 11.88
N ILE A 421 18.54 23.73 11.62
CA ILE A 421 17.95 24.60 10.62
C ILE A 421 19.01 24.87 9.55
N ALA A 422 18.73 24.42 8.33
CA ALA A 422 19.59 24.62 7.17
C ALA A 422 18.83 25.42 6.11
N ASP A 423 19.42 26.52 5.66
CA ASP A 423 18.90 27.36 4.59
C ASP A 423 19.77 27.31 3.34
N SER A 424 19.15 27.58 2.19
CA SER A 424 19.82 27.78 0.91
C SER A 424 19.02 28.76 0.06
N GLY A 425 19.69 29.54 -0.78
CA GLY A 425 19.02 30.55 -1.62
C GLY A 425 18.42 31.72 -0.84
N ILE A 426 18.88 31.95 0.40
CA ILE A 426 18.45 33.06 1.26
C ILE A 426 19.69 33.87 1.68
N SER A 427 19.63 35.19 1.61
CA SER A 427 20.72 36.07 2.04
C SER A 427 20.20 37.42 2.56
N ASN A 428 21.05 38.19 3.23
CA ASN A 428 20.75 39.53 3.74
C ASN A 428 19.44 39.60 4.54
N PHE A 429 19.17 38.57 5.34
CA PHE A 429 17.90 38.40 6.02
C PHE A 429 17.98 38.80 7.49
N SER A 430 16.83 39.19 8.02
CA SER A 430 16.55 39.32 9.45
C SER A 430 15.27 38.55 9.72
N ALA A 431 15.35 37.50 10.53
CA ALA A 431 14.26 36.60 10.82
C ALA A 431 13.89 36.60 12.31
N THR A 432 12.61 36.34 12.59
CA THR A 432 12.14 35.93 13.90
C THR A 432 12.02 34.41 13.91
N LEU A 433 12.76 33.77 14.82
CA LEU A 433 12.76 32.33 15.03
C LEU A 433 12.02 32.00 16.32
N ARG A 434 10.98 31.16 16.22
CA ARG A 434 10.24 30.63 17.36
C ARG A 434 10.43 29.11 17.44
N LEU A 435 10.81 28.62 18.61
CA LEU A 435 11.02 27.20 18.88
C LEU A 435 10.16 26.75 20.06
N ARG A 436 9.49 25.61 19.88
CA ARG A 436 8.62 24.98 20.89
C ARG A 436 9.41 24.04 21.81
N TYR A 437 8.96 23.88 23.05
CA TYR A 437 9.36 22.82 23.98
C TYR A 437 8.13 22.11 24.58
N LEU A 438 8.36 21.04 25.36
CA LEU A 438 7.37 20.48 26.28
C LEU A 438 7.92 20.49 27.69
N ASP A 439 7.04 20.60 28.68
CA ASP A 439 7.39 20.59 30.11
C ASP A 439 8.16 19.33 30.48
N SER A 440 7.74 18.19 29.92
CA SER A 440 8.38 16.88 30.11
C SER A 440 9.81 16.80 29.58
N GLU A 441 10.26 17.77 28.79
CA GLU A 441 11.59 17.78 28.17
C GLU A 441 12.48 18.90 28.71
N LEU A 442 12.00 19.72 29.65
CA LEU A 442 12.71 20.90 30.14
C LEU A 442 14.09 20.59 30.71
N ASN A 443 14.34 19.36 31.17
CA ASN A 443 15.64 18.93 31.69
C ASN A 443 16.17 19.89 32.77
N SER A 444 15.29 20.21 33.73
CA SER A 444 15.53 21.17 34.82
C SER A 444 15.75 22.63 34.42
N ASN A 445 15.50 22.99 33.15
CA ASN A 445 15.46 24.40 32.77
C ASN A 445 14.15 25.03 33.27
N ALA A 446 14.24 26.23 33.83
CA ALA A 446 13.12 27.07 34.19
C ALA A 446 12.52 27.72 32.93
N GLU A 447 11.19 27.73 32.87
CA GLU A 447 10.47 28.44 31.83
C GLU A 447 10.52 29.96 32.03
N GLY A 448 10.22 30.69 30.97
CA GLY A 448 10.04 32.14 31.00
C GLY A 448 11.24 32.94 30.50
N ALA A 449 11.39 34.16 31.02
CA ALA A 449 12.31 35.17 30.49
C ALA A 449 13.78 34.75 30.45
N THR A 450 14.20 33.77 31.26
CA THR A 450 15.58 33.29 31.29
C THR A 450 15.85 32.12 30.35
N LEU A 451 14.81 31.49 29.78
CA LEU A 451 14.99 30.39 28.82
C LEU A 451 15.41 30.98 27.47
N ALA A 452 16.64 30.75 27.07
CA ALA A 452 17.25 31.37 25.89
C ALA A 452 17.45 30.38 24.75
N LEU A 453 17.56 30.90 23.52
CA LEU A 453 17.99 30.12 22.35
C LEU A 453 19.52 30.06 22.34
N TRP A 454 20.07 28.88 22.07
CA TRP A 454 21.51 28.69 21.93
C TRP A 454 21.83 28.20 20.53
N LYS A 455 22.67 28.96 19.82
CA LYS A 455 23.09 28.68 18.46
C LYS A 455 24.40 27.91 18.46
N PHE A 456 24.48 26.80 17.73
CA PHE A 456 25.73 26.12 17.47
C PHE A 456 26.59 26.90 16.47
N ILE A 457 27.85 27.16 16.82
CA ILE A 457 28.79 27.92 15.97
C ILE A 457 30.03 27.11 15.55
N GLY A 458 30.03 25.78 15.80
CA GLY A 458 31.14 24.89 15.47
C GLY A 458 31.95 24.45 16.70
N SER A 459 32.74 23.39 16.55
CA SER A 459 33.68 22.89 17.58
C SER A 459 33.06 22.72 18.98
N ASN A 460 31.86 22.12 19.08
CA ASN A 460 31.11 21.96 20.34
C ASN A 460 30.80 23.28 21.08
N THR A 461 30.83 24.41 20.37
CA THR A 461 30.63 25.75 20.94
C THR A 461 29.23 26.26 20.61
N TRP A 462 28.60 26.85 21.63
CA TRP A 462 27.25 27.40 21.56
C TRP A 462 27.25 28.85 22.01
N THR A 463 26.52 29.70 21.28
CA THR A 463 26.35 31.13 21.59
C THR A 463 24.93 31.39 22.06
N LYS A 464 24.79 32.13 23.17
CA LYS A 464 23.50 32.50 23.74
C LYS A 464 22.83 33.61 22.91
N PHE A 465 21.54 33.46 22.69
CA PHE A 465 20.63 34.49 22.22
C PHE A 465 19.47 34.58 23.20
N ASP A 466 19.45 35.65 24.00
CA ASP A 466 18.33 35.92 24.91
C ASP A 466 17.02 36.02 24.11
N ASN A 467 15.94 35.47 24.67
CA ASN A 467 14.65 35.55 24.02
C ASN A 467 14.17 37.00 23.94
N THR A 468 13.38 37.28 22.91
CA THR A 468 12.66 38.55 22.77
C THR A 468 11.19 38.41 23.12
N ASN A 469 10.68 37.18 23.16
CA ASN A 469 9.33 36.84 23.58
C ASN A 469 9.28 35.35 23.98
N PHE A 470 8.29 34.98 24.79
CA PHE A 470 8.06 33.60 25.21
C PHE A 470 6.60 33.42 25.66
N ASP A 471 6.17 32.16 25.75
CA ASP A 471 4.89 31.78 26.33
C ASP A 471 5.05 30.43 27.02
N SER A 472 4.90 30.42 28.35
CA SER A 472 5.00 29.21 29.18
C SER A 472 3.68 28.44 29.31
N THR A 473 2.60 28.92 28.67
CA THR A 473 1.35 28.16 28.55
C THR A 473 1.35 27.35 27.24
N ASN A 474 1.86 27.96 26.17
CA ASN A 474 1.98 27.33 24.85
C ASN A 474 3.37 26.75 24.56
N ASN A 475 4.28 26.86 25.53
CA ASN A 475 5.61 26.27 25.56
C ASN A 475 6.48 26.63 24.36
N TRP A 476 6.71 27.92 24.13
CA TRP A 476 7.62 28.39 23.09
C TRP A 476 8.48 29.57 23.53
N VAL A 477 9.63 29.68 22.87
CA VAL A 477 10.58 30.79 23.03
C VAL A 477 10.89 31.37 21.66
N GLU A 478 11.02 32.69 21.58
CA GLU A 478 11.23 33.41 20.33
C GLU A 478 12.42 34.36 20.40
N ARG A 479 13.14 34.46 19.27
CA ARG A 479 14.18 35.47 19.06
C ARG A 479 14.00 36.17 17.72
N SER A 480 13.83 37.49 17.76
CA SER A 480 13.93 38.35 16.58
C SER A 480 15.38 38.67 16.19
N ALA A 481 15.56 39.19 14.97
CA ALA A 481 16.85 39.61 14.43
C ALA A 481 17.90 38.49 14.26
N ILE A 482 17.44 37.27 13.93
CA ILE A 482 18.32 36.19 13.49
C ILE A 482 18.78 36.44 12.05
N THR A 483 20.10 36.42 11.82
CA THR A 483 20.71 36.69 10.50
C THR A 483 21.41 35.46 9.90
N SER A 484 21.38 34.33 10.60
CA SER A 484 21.95 33.06 10.12
C SER A 484 21.40 31.88 10.91
N PHE A 485 21.20 30.74 10.26
CA PHE A 485 20.75 29.51 10.90
C PHE A 485 21.92 28.55 11.20
N SER A 486 21.63 27.50 11.99
CA SER A 486 22.50 26.36 12.32
C SER A 486 21.68 25.38 13.19
N SER A 487 22.32 24.60 14.06
CA SER A 487 21.63 23.86 15.12
C SER A 487 21.32 24.75 16.33
N TRP A 488 20.17 24.52 16.95
CA TRP A 488 19.62 25.30 18.05
C TRP A 488 19.10 24.40 19.17
N VAL A 489 19.35 24.82 20.41
CA VAL A 489 18.74 24.25 21.62
C VAL A 489 18.18 25.37 22.51
N LEU A 490 17.35 25.01 23.50
CA LEU A 490 16.87 25.93 24.53
C LEU A 490 17.53 25.60 25.87
N ALA A 491 18.02 26.61 26.59
CA ALA A 491 18.57 26.44 27.94
C ALA A 491 18.63 27.76 28.71
N ASN A 492 18.53 27.73 30.03
CA ASN A 492 18.78 28.93 30.85
C ASN A 492 20.27 29.25 30.94
N ASN A 493 21.08 28.19 31.08
CA ASN A 493 22.50 28.28 31.38
C ASN A 493 23.34 27.77 30.22
N ALA A 494 24.59 28.22 30.17
CA ALA A 494 25.60 27.72 29.23
C ALA A 494 25.78 26.20 29.34
N PRO A 495 26.38 25.54 28.32
CA PRO A 495 26.73 24.13 28.42
C PRO A 495 27.50 23.87 29.70
N ALA A 496 27.13 22.82 30.43
CA ALA A 496 27.92 22.39 31.58
C ALA A 496 29.36 22.12 31.11
N SER A 497 30.34 22.77 31.75
CA SER A 497 31.76 22.56 31.43
C SER A 497 32.07 21.07 31.47
N ALA A 498 32.70 20.55 30.41
CA ALA A 498 33.26 19.21 30.46
C ALA A 498 34.22 19.15 31.66
N THR A 499 34.04 18.18 32.56
CA THR A 499 35.03 17.89 33.58
C THR A 499 36.34 17.55 32.87
N PRO A 500 37.41 18.36 33.02
CA PRO A 500 38.67 18.05 32.37
C PRO A 500 39.17 16.71 32.92
N ILE A 501 39.37 15.72 32.06
CA ILE A 501 40.15 14.53 32.42
C ILE A 501 41.60 14.94 32.23
N SER A 502 42.32 15.18 33.33
CA SER A 502 43.78 15.19 33.29
C SER A 502 44.28 13.75 33.33
N ILE A 503 45.18 13.40 32.41
CA ILE A 503 45.94 12.16 32.53
C ILE A 503 46.94 12.40 33.67
N ALA A 504 46.62 11.89 34.87
CA ALA A 504 47.46 12.07 36.06
C ALA A 504 48.79 11.31 35.95
N SER A 505 48.80 10.20 35.20
CA SER A 505 50.00 9.45 34.86
C SER A 505 49.77 8.64 33.58
N PHE A 506 50.85 8.44 32.83
CA PHE A 506 50.91 7.51 31.71
C PHE A 506 52.08 6.57 32.00
N GLU A 507 51.80 5.28 32.18
CA GLU A 507 52.83 4.26 32.37
C GLU A 507 53.04 3.53 31.05
N ALA A 508 54.16 3.81 30.39
CA ALA A 508 54.54 3.11 29.17
C ALA A 508 55.25 1.81 29.55
N GLN A 509 54.63 0.66 29.35
CA GLN A 509 55.33 -0.63 29.45
C GLN A 509 55.96 -0.98 28.10
N SER A 510 57.28 -1.20 28.07
CA SER A 510 57.94 -1.81 26.92
C SER A 510 57.56 -3.29 26.86
N GLY A 511 56.76 -3.69 25.88
CA GLY A 511 56.36 -5.08 25.66
C GLY A 511 57.45 -5.95 25.02
N GLY A 512 58.68 -5.91 25.55
CA GLY A 512 59.80 -6.76 25.13
C GLY A 512 60.37 -7.53 26.33
N PRO A 513 60.93 -8.74 26.12
CA PRO A 513 61.47 -9.56 27.21
C PRO A 513 62.65 -8.85 27.89
N ASP A 514 62.67 -8.88 29.23
CA ASP A 514 63.70 -8.31 30.09
C ASP A 514 65.11 -8.69 29.62
N TRP A 515 65.87 -7.70 29.14
CA TRP A 515 67.32 -7.83 29.03
C TRP A 515 67.92 -7.06 30.20
N SER A 516 68.31 -7.79 31.24
CA SER A 516 69.05 -7.25 32.37
C SER A 516 70.40 -6.70 31.89
N LEU A 517 70.57 -5.38 31.99
CA LEU A 517 71.86 -4.72 31.86
C LEU A 517 72.23 -4.13 33.23
N ALA A 518 73.28 -4.71 33.81
CA ALA A 518 73.85 -4.31 35.08
C ALA A 518 74.22 -2.83 35.08
N ALA A 519 73.93 -2.15 36.18
CA ALA A 519 74.25 -0.76 36.40
C ALA A 519 75.76 -0.51 36.24
N ILE A 520 76.12 0.43 35.35
CA ILE A 520 77.37 1.17 35.43
C ILE A 520 76.98 2.64 35.53
N GLY A 521 77.43 3.28 36.61
CA GLY A 521 77.06 4.65 36.97
C GLY A 521 77.71 5.74 36.12
N PHE A 522 77.37 6.96 36.52
CA PHE A 522 77.79 8.28 36.05
C PHE A 522 76.92 8.91 34.95
N GLY A 523 76.44 10.11 35.27
CA GLY A 523 75.38 10.79 34.56
C GLY A 523 75.81 11.52 33.30
N MET A 524 74.83 11.72 32.41
CA MET A 524 74.66 12.90 31.58
C MET A 524 73.32 12.79 30.85
N LEU A 525 72.72 13.94 30.55
CA LEU A 525 71.55 14.13 29.70
C LEU A 525 71.75 13.40 28.36
N GLY A 526 70.96 12.36 28.10
CA GLY A 526 71.02 11.57 26.87
C GLY A 526 69.64 11.49 26.22
N LEU A 527 69.46 12.24 25.14
CA LEU A 527 68.34 12.14 24.21
C LEU A 527 68.27 10.70 23.66
N LEU A 528 67.30 9.90 24.12
CA LEU A 528 67.07 8.56 23.58
C LEU A 528 65.87 8.61 22.62
N ALA A 529 66.18 8.73 21.33
CA ALA A 529 65.21 8.52 20.27
C ALA A 529 64.86 7.03 20.19
N VAL A 530 63.68 6.66 20.69
CA VAL A 530 63.09 5.33 20.43
C VAL A 530 62.16 5.46 19.24
N THR A 531 62.67 5.13 18.06
CA THR A 531 61.88 4.91 16.86
C THR A 531 61.23 3.53 16.93
N GLY A 532 59.89 3.48 16.91
CA GLY A 532 59.15 2.26 16.57
C GLY A 532 58.68 1.40 17.75
N ALA A 533 57.74 1.91 18.55
CA ALA A 533 56.82 1.07 19.31
C ALA A 533 55.40 1.61 19.17
N GLY A 534 54.50 0.81 18.59
CA GLY A 534 53.10 1.16 18.41
C GLY A 534 52.39 1.34 19.74
N LEU A 535 51.74 2.49 19.92
CA LEU A 535 50.97 2.82 21.12
C LEU A 535 49.68 1.96 21.14
N LYS A 536 49.58 1.00 22.07
CA LYS A 536 48.32 0.29 22.35
C LYS A 536 47.68 0.85 23.62
N LEU A 537 46.55 1.55 23.47
CA LEU A 537 45.70 1.97 24.57
C LEU A 537 44.80 0.80 24.99
N ALA A 538 45.00 0.25 26.19
CA ALA A 538 44.07 -0.69 26.81
C ALA A 538 43.26 0.02 27.91
N ARG A 539 41.94 -0.11 27.87
CA ARG A 539 41.01 0.44 28.86
C ARG A 539 40.92 -0.52 30.03
N ASN A 540 41.55 -0.21 31.17
CA ASN A 540 41.20 -0.89 32.43
C ASN A 540 39.91 -0.27 32.99
N ARG A 541 39.01 -1.14 33.48
CA ARG A 541 37.62 -0.84 33.86
C ARG A 541 37.49 0.26 34.90
#